data_AF-A0A7W4FF38-F1
#
_entry.id   AF-A0A7W4FF38-F1
#
_cell.length_a   1.000
_cell.length_b   1.000
_cell.length_c   1.000
_cell.angle_alpha   90.00
_cell.angle_beta   90.00
_cell.angle_gamma   90.00
#
_symmetry.space_group_name_H-M   'P 1'
#
loop_
_entity.id
_entity.type
_entity.pdbx_description
1 polymer ?
#
loop_
_entity_poly.entity_id
_entity_poly.type
_entity_poly.pdbx_seq_one_letter_code
_entity_poly.pdbx_strand_id
1 'polypeptide(L)' 'MTTHHDQIQMLRAELTSFYLSRRERARIERELRKVEADLAAAAGVSYVSEDPD' A
#
# COMPACT_ATOMS: atom_id res chain seq x y z
N MET A 1 12.16 -10.95 9.69
CA MET A 1 10.93 -11.19 8.91
C MET A 1 10.20 -9.86 8.86
N THR A 2 9.97 -9.29 7.68
CA THR A 2 9.15 -8.09 7.54
C THR A 2 7.69 -8.51 7.55
N THR A 3 6.89 -7.90 8.42
CA THR A 3 5.44 -8.13 8.46
C THR A 3 4.74 -7.27 7.41
N HIS A 4 3.48 -7.59 7.06
CA HIS A 4 2.67 -6.72 6.20
C HIS A 4 2.60 -5.28 6.76
N HIS A 5 2.60 -5.13 8.09
CA HIS A 5 2.61 -3.82 8.73
C HIS A 5 3.92 -3.05 8.45
N ASP A 6 5.08 -3.71 8.52
CA ASP A 6 6.37 -3.11 8.19
C ASP A 6 6.43 -2.71 6.71
N GLN A 7 5.91 -3.56 5.82
CA GLN A 7 5.83 -3.26 4.39
C GLN A 7 4.92 -2.06 4.10
N ILE A 8 3.78 -1.95 4.75
CA ILE A 8 2.88 -0.78 4.65
C ILE A 8 3.58 0.50 5.10
N GLN A 9 4.28 0.48 6.24
CA GLN A 9 5.00 1.64 6.73
C GLN A 9 6.12 2.07 5.76
N MET A 10 6.85 1.10 5.20
CA MET A 10 7.91 1.37 4.24
C MET A 10 7.36 1.99 2.94
N LEU A 11 6.29 1.42 2.38
CA LEU A 11 5.66 1.94 1.16
C LEU A 11 5.06 3.35 1.37
N ARG A 12 4.47 3.61 2.54
CA ARG A 12 4.00 4.95 2.90
C ARG A 12 5.15 5.94 3.02
N ALA A 13 6.26 5.56 3.63
CA ALA A 13 7.46 6.40 3.69
C ALA A 13 8.00 6.70 2.28
N GLU A 14 8.01 5.70 1.39
CA GLU A 14 8.45 5.87 0.01
C GLU A 14 7.55 6.86 -0.75
N LEU A 15 6.23 6.80 -0.56
CA LEU A 15 5.28 7.76 -1.15
C LEU A 15 5.48 9.21 -0.71
N THR A 16 6.13 9.45 0.44
CA THR A 16 6.48 10.81 0.89
C THR A 16 7.73 11.37 0.20
N SER A 17 8.45 10.55 -0.57
CA SER A 17 9.62 10.99 -1.32
C SER A 17 9.24 11.95 -2.46
N PHE A 18 9.84 13.14 -2.46
CA PHE A 18 9.63 14.15 -3.50
C PHE A 18 10.23 13.80 -4.86
N TYR A 19 11.03 12.72 -4.93
CA TYR A 19 11.74 12.30 -6.14
C TYR A 19 10.97 11.27 -6.98
N LEU A 20 9.78 10.86 -6.55
CA LEU A 20 8.98 9.89 -7.29
C LEU A 20 8.40 10.51 -8.56
N SER A 21 8.63 9.84 -9.68
CA SER A 21 7.83 10.06 -10.88
C SER A 21 6.39 9.60 -10.67
N ARG A 22 5.45 10.11 -11.48
CA ARG A 22 4.05 9.66 -11.44
C ARG A 22 3.89 8.14 -11.61
N ARG A 23 4.76 7.52 -12.42
CA ARG A 23 4.72 6.06 -12.65
C ARG A 23 5.20 5.28 -11.44
N GLU A 24 6.25 5.75 -10.78
CA GLU A 24 6.77 5.13 -9.56
C GLU A 24 5.76 5.28 -8.41
N ARG A 25 5.18 6.47 -8.25
CA ARG A 25 4.11 6.71 -7.27
C ARG A 25 2.93 5.77 -7.48
N ALA A 26 2.43 5.65 -8.71
CA ALA A 26 1.32 4.74 -9.02
C ALA A 26 1.68 3.26 -8.79
N ARG A 27 2.94 2.86 -9.00
CA ARG A 27 3.41 1.51 -8.68
C ARG A 27 3.40 1.25 -7.18
N ILE A 28 3.96 2.17 -6.40
CA ILE A 28 4.02 2.08 -4.94
C ILE A 28 2.61 2.09 -4.33
N GLU A 29 1.69 2.91 -4.86
CA GLU A 29 0.28 2.93 -4.44
C GLU A 29 -0.43 1.58 -4.71
N ARG A 30 -0.21 0.96 -5.88
CA ARG A 30 -0.76 -0.37 -6.17
C ARG A 30 -0.20 -1.44 -5.25
N GLU A 31 1.09 -1.36 -4.95
CA GLU A 31 1.77 -2.29 -4.06
C GLU A 31 1.26 -2.13 -2.62
N LEU A 32 1.09 -0.88 -2.15
CA LEU A 32 0.49 -0.56 -0.86
C LEU A 32 -0.93 -1.13 -0.75
N ARG A 33 -1.77 -0.89 -1.75
CA ARG A 33 -3.15 -1.40 -1.77
C ARG A 33 -3.22 -2.91 -1.74
N LYS A 34 -2.29 -3.60 -2.42
CA LYS A 34 -2.19 -5.06 -2.39
C LYS A 34 -1.84 -5.56 -0.98
N VAL A 35 -0.83 -4.99 -0.35
CA VAL A 35 -0.39 -5.40 0.99
C VAL A 35 -1.47 -5.08 2.05
N GLU A 36 -2.18 -3.95 1.90
CA GLU A 36 -3.33 -3.62 2.75
C GLU A 36 -4.47 -4.65 2.58
N ALA A 37 -4.77 -5.07 1.35
CA ALA A 37 -5.76 -6.11 1.08
C ALA A 37 -5.34 -7.48 1.64
N ASP A 38 -4.07 -7.86 1.47
CA ASP A 38 -3.52 -9.11 2.01
C ASP A 38 -3.56 -9.12 3.55
N LEU A 39 -3.25 -7.99 4.19
CA LEU A 39 -3.38 -7.83 5.65
C LEU A 39 -4.84 -7.92 6.09
N ALA A 40 -5.77 -7.28 5.37
CA ALA A 40 -7.19 -7.29 5.70
C ALA A 40 -7.79 -8.70 5.55
N ALA A 41 -7.44 -9.41 4.47
CA ALA A 41 -7.81 -10.81 4.27
C ALA A 41 -7.27 -11.71 5.38
N ALA A 42 -6.02 -11.51 5.81
CA ALA A 42 -5.43 -12.22 6.94
C ALA A 42 -6.12 -11.89 8.28
N ALA A 43 -6.67 -10.68 8.42
CA ALA A 43 -7.42 -10.24 9.59
C ALA A 43 -8.91 -10.62 9.56
N GLY A 44 -9.42 -11.24 8.48
CA GLY A 44 -10.83 -11.55 8.29
C GLY A 44 -11.71 -10.31 8.02
N VAL A 45 -11.11 -9.18 7.64
CA VAL A 45 -11.79 -7.92 7.32
C VAL A 45 -11.79 -7.74 5.80
N SER A 46 -12.96 -7.63 5.18
CA SER A 46 -13.08 -7.32 3.75
C SER A 46 -12.71 -5.85 3.51
N TYR A 47 -11.58 -5.59 2.86
CA TYR A 47 -11.21 -4.23 2.44
C TYR A 47 -11.99 -3.86 1.16
N VAL A 48 -13.08 -3.12 1.32
CA VAL A 48 -13.79 -2.52 0.17
C VAL A 48 -13.02 -1.27 -0.23
N SER A 49 -12.30 -1.36 -1.34
CA SER A 49 -11.57 -0.25 -1.94
C SER A 49 -12.60 0.73 -2.54
N GLU A 50 -13.07 1.69 -1.76
CA GLU A 50 -13.75 2.87 -2.29
C GLU A 50 -12.69 3.74 -2.98
N ASP A 51 -12.48 3.52 -4.28
CA ASP A 51 -11.83 4.49 -5.16
C ASP A 51 -12.84 5.63 -5.41
N PRO A 52 -12.58 6.88 -4.97
CA PRO A 52 -13.32 8.01 -5.49
C PRO A 52 -12.71 8.41 -6.84
N ASP A 53 -13.49 8.22 -7.91
CA ASP A 53 -13.30 8.83 -9.23
C ASP A 53 -13.25 10.38 -9.13
#